data_AF-A0ABC8KMK0-F1
#
_entry.id   AF-A0ABC8KMK0-F1
#
_cell.length_a   1.000
_cell.length_b   1.000
_cell.length_c   1.000
_cell.angle_alpha   90.00
_cell.angle_beta   90.00
_cell.angle_gamma   90.00
#
_symmetry.space_group_name_H-M   'P 1'
#
loop_
_entity.id
_entity.type
_entity.pdbx_description
1 polymer ?
#
loop_
_entity_poly.entity_id
_entity_poly.type
_entity_poly.pdbx_seq_one_letter_code
_entity_poly.pdbx_strand_id
1 'polypeptide(L)'
;MALQIKVDESSHITDARFKTFGCAAAIAASSVASEWIKGKTISEVVTIKNSAIAKHLRLPPVKLHCSMLAEDAIKSAVQNYKEKKVIADAAVA
;
A
#
# COMPACT_ATOMS: atom_id res chain seq x y z
N MET A 1 -9.89 -0.61 4.20
CA MET A 1 -8.85 0.45 4.25
C MET A 1 -8.66 0.98 2.85
N ALA A 2 -8.61 2.29 2.65
CA ALA A 2 -8.31 2.90 1.35
C ALA A 2 -6.91 3.51 1.39
N LEU A 3 -6.02 3.05 0.51
CA LEU A 3 -4.68 3.59 0.31
C LEU A 3 -4.60 4.20 -1.08
N GLN A 4 -4.13 5.44 -1.16
CA GLN A 4 -3.92 6.15 -2.40
C GLN A 4 -2.43 6.48 -2.51
N ILE A 5 -1.90 6.26 -3.71
CA ILE A 5 -0.50 6.53 -4.05
C ILE A 5 -0.46 7.55 -5.18
N LYS A 6 0.49 8.47 -5.10
CA LYS A 6 0.87 9.36 -6.20
C LYS A 6 2.16 8.83 -6.79
N VAL A 7 2.16 8.62 -8.10
CA VAL A 7 3.29 8.02 -8.82
C VAL A 7 3.79 9.01 -9.86
N ASP A 8 5.10 9.13 -10.01
CA ASP A 8 5.72 9.95 -11.05
C ASP A 8 5.87 9.19 -12.38
N GLU A 9 6.44 9.86 -13.38
CA GLU A 9 6.71 9.29 -14.71
C GLU A 9 7.71 8.13 -14.68
N SER A 10 8.64 8.16 -13.71
CA SER A 10 9.64 7.12 -13.47
C SER A 10 9.10 5.94 -12.65
N SER A 11 7.78 5.84 -12.44
CA SER A 11 7.14 4.78 -11.66
C SER A 11 7.57 4.71 -10.18
N HIS A 12 7.99 5.85 -9.61
CA HIS A 12 8.28 6.00 -8.18
C HIS A 12 7.09 6.64 -7.45
N ILE A 13 6.84 6.18 -6.22
CA ILE A 13 5.76 6.70 -5.38
C ILE A 13 6.25 7.97 -4.68
N THR A 14 5.69 9.12 -5.06
CA THR A 14 6.06 10.44 -4.52
C THR A 14 5.27 10.83 -3.27
N ASP A 15 4.02 10.36 -3.15
CA ASP A 15 3.21 10.53 -1.95
C ASP A 15 2.31 9.30 -1.74
N ALA A 16 1.95 9.03 -0.49
CA ALA A 16 1.03 7.98 -0.10
C ALA A 16 0.17 8.44 1.07
N ARG A 17 -1.14 8.32 0.91
CA ARG A 17 -2.13 8.72 1.92
C ARG A 17 -3.13 7.60 2.12
N PHE A 18 -3.62 7.46 3.34
CA PHE A 18 -4.61 6.43 3.67
C PHE A 18 -5.79 7.02 4.41
N LYS A 19 -6.95 6.39 4.23
CA LYS A 19 -8.13 6.55 5.06
C LYS A 19 -8.55 5.18 5.55
N THR A 20 -8.60 5.01 6.86
CA THR A 20 -8.93 3.73 7.48
C THR A 20 -9.86 3.95 8.66
N PHE A 21 -10.79 3.02 8.85
CA PHE A 21 -11.65 2.95 10.02
C PHE A 21 -11.43 1.58 10.65
N GLY A 22 -11.13 1.53 11.94
CA GLY A 22 -10.81 0.29 12.62
C GLY A 22 -10.09 0.51 13.94
N CYS A 23 -9.63 -0.58 14.54
CA CYS A 23 -8.88 -0.51 15.79
C CYS A 23 -7.50 0.16 15.62
N ALA A 24 -6.90 0.59 16.73
CA ALA A 24 -5.60 1.25 16.73
C ALA A 24 -4.50 0.46 15.98
N ALA A 25 -4.53 -0.88 16.07
CA ALA A 25 -3.59 -1.74 15.35
C ALA A 25 -3.75 -1.65 13.82
N ALA A 26 -4.98 -1.49 13.32
CA ALA A 26 -5.24 -1.29 11.89
C ALA A 26 -4.75 0.09 11.44
N ILE A 27 -4.98 1.13 12.25
CA ILE A 27 -4.49 2.50 11.96
C ILE A 27 -2.96 2.51 11.92
N ALA A 28 -2.30 1.87 12.90
CA ALA A 28 -0.85 1.76 12.95
C ALA A 28 -0.29 0.98 11.74
N ALA A 29 -0.89 -0.16 11.38
CA ALA A 29 -0.48 -0.93 10.21
C ALA A 29 -0.64 -0.15 8.90
N SER A 30 -1.76 0.58 8.73
CA SER A 30 -1.97 1.46 7.57
C SER A 30 -0.94 2.59 7.51
N SER A 31 -0.60 3.19 8.66
CA SER A 31 0.40 4.25 8.75
C SER A 31 1.81 3.75 8.39
N VAL A 32 2.19 2.58 8.89
CA VAL A 32 3.48 1.95 8.55
C VAL A 32 3.54 1.64 7.05
N ALA A 33 2.47 1.06 6.50
CA ALA A 33 2.37 0.79 5.08
C ALA A 33 2.52 2.06 4.22
N SER A 34 1.85 3.17 4.57
CA SER A 34 1.96 4.41 3.80
C SER A 34 3.36 5.01 3.84
N GLU A 35 4.08 4.91 4.96
CA GLU A 35 5.45 5.41 5.05
C GLU A 35 6.43 4.51 4.29
N TRP A 36 6.27 3.19 4.38
CA TRP A 36 7.20 2.24 3.76
C TRP A 36 7.18 2.24 2.24
N ILE A 37 6.08 2.64 1.63
CA ILE A 37 5.94 2.68 0.17
C ILE A 37 6.38 4.00 -0.45
N LYS A 38 6.50 5.09 0.31
CA LYS A 38 6.96 6.38 -0.21
C LYS A 38 8.42 6.27 -0.65
N GLY A 39 8.73 6.85 -1.81
CA GLY A 39 10.06 6.82 -2.42
C GLY A 39 10.45 5.48 -3.07
N LYS A 40 9.60 4.46 -2.99
CA LYS A 40 9.84 3.15 -3.63
C LYS A 40 9.22 3.07 -5.01
N THR A 41 9.72 2.14 -5.81
CA THR A 41 9.13 1.83 -7.12
C THR A 41 7.91 0.93 -6.96
N ILE A 42 7.03 0.94 -7.97
CA ILE A 42 5.82 0.10 -8.00
C ILE A 42 6.14 -1.40 -7.90
N SER A 43 7.27 -1.87 -8.46
CA SER A 43 7.69 -3.27 -8.38
C SER A 43 8.15 -3.66 -6.98
N GLU A 44 8.85 -2.78 -6.27
CA GLU A 44 9.37 -3.02 -4.93
C GLU A 44 8.24 -3.16 -3.90
N VAL A 45 7.23 -2.30 -3.96
CA VAL A 45 6.20 -2.24 -2.90
C VAL A 45 5.32 -3.47 -2.86
N VAL A 46 5.19 -4.20 -3.97
CA VAL A 46 4.44 -5.48 -4.03
C VAL A 46 5.13 -6.58 -3.22
N THR A 47 6.43 -6.43 -2.95
CA THR A 47 7.19 -7.40 -2.14
C THR A 47 6.98 -7.24 -0.63
N ILE A 48 6.34 -6.14 -0.20
CA ILE A 48 6.03 -5.89 1.20
C ILE A 48 4.98 -6.90 1.66
N LYS A 49 5.32 -7.71 2.66
CA LYS A 49 4.43 -8.73 3.24
C LYS A 49 3.88 -8.28 4.58
N ASN A 50 2.67 -8.75 4.91
CA ASN A 50 2.04 -8.55 6.20
C ASN A 50 2.93 -8.99 7.36
N SER A 51 3.71 -10.06 7.19
CA SER A 51 4.60 -10.59 8.22
C SER A 51 5.67 -9.56 8.64
N ALA A 52 6.16 -8.74 7.72
CA ALA A 52 7.10 -7.67 8.01
C ALA A 52 6.45 -6.56 8.85
N ILE A 53 5.22 -6.15 8.48
CA ILE A 53 4.44 -5.14 9.21
C ILE A 53 4.08 -5.65 10.61
N ALA A 54 3.60 -6.89 10.71
CA ALA A 54 3.25 -7.54 11.97
C ALA A 54 4.45 -7.63 12.92
N LYS A 55 5.62 -8.00 12.39
CA LYS A 55 6.85 -8.07 13.16
C LYS A 55 7.30 -6.68 13.62
N HIS A 56 7.22 -5.67 12.76
CA HIS A 56 7.58 -4.29 13.09
C HIS A 56 6.71 -3.74 14.22
N LEU A 57 5.40 -3.97 14.16
CA LEU A 57 4.44 -3.52 15.15
C LEU A 57 4.29 -4.46 16.36
N ARG A 58 5.03 -5.58 16.38
CA ARG A 58 4.95 -6.63 17.41
C ARG A 58 3.50 -7.10 17.66
N LEU A 59 2.74 -7.27 16.57
CA LEU A 59 1.33 -7.64 16.67
C LEU A 59 1.17 -9.04 17.27
N PRO A 60 0.28 -9.24 18.25
CA PRO A 60 -0.05 -10.58 18.72
C PRO A 60 -0.80 -11.36 17.63
N PRO A 61 -0.81 -12.71 17.67
CA PRO A 61 -1.44 -13.54 16.64
C PRO A 61 -2.89 -13.15 16.31
N VAL A 62 -3.67 -12.77 17.32
CA VAL A 62 -5.08 -12.36 17.18
C VAL A 62 -5.29 -11.06 16.37
N LYS A 63 -4.24 -10.25 16.14
CA LYS A 63 -4.30 -8.98 15.40
C LYS A 63 -3.59 -9.01 14.05
N LEU A 64 -3.15 -10.17 13.57
CA LEU A 64 -2.48 -10.29 12.25
C LEU A 64 -3.35 -9.85 11.07
N HIS A 65 -4.67 -9.89 11.20
CA HIS A 65 -5.58 -9.37 10.17
C HIS A 65 -5.35 -7.87 9.88
N CYS A 66 -4.87 -7.09 10.87
CA CYS A 66 -4.56 -5.67 10.70
C CYS A 66 -3.39 -5.46 9.74
N SER A 67 -2.37 -6.32 9.80
CA SER A 67 -1.24 -6.29 8.86
C SER A 67 -1.61 -6.83 7.47
N MET A 68 -2.53 -7.81 7.39
CA MET A 68 -3.04 -8.31 6.11
C MET A 68 -3.80 -7.22 5.35
N LEU A 69 -4.68 -6.48 6.05
CA LEU A 69 -5.40 -5.35 5.47
C LEU A 69 -4.47 -4.29 4.86
N ALA A 70 -3.31 -4.07 5.49
CA ALA A 70 -2.31 -3.13 4.99
C ALA A 70 -1.60 -3.64 3.73
N GLU A 71 -1.22 -4.94 3.69
CA GLU A 71 -0.66 -5.58 2.49
C GLU A 71 -1.64 -5.57 1.33
N ASP A 72 -2.90 -5.95 1.57
CA ASP A 72 -3.93 -6.02 0.53
C ASP A 72 -4.19 -4.62 -0.06
N ALA A 73 -4.22 -3.59 0.79
CA ALA A 73 -4.39 -2.22 0.31
C ALA A 73 -3.21 -1.73 -0.55
N ILE A 74 -1.96 -2.13 -0.26
CA ILE A 74 -0.81 -1.84 -1.13
C ILE A 74 -1.02 -2.50 -2.50
N LYS A 75 -1.39 -3.79 -2.51
CA LYS A 75 -1.63 -4.53 -3.76
C LYS A 75 -2.76 -3.91 -4.58
N SER A 76 -3.87 -3.56 -3.94
CA SER A 76 -5.01 -2.91 -4.61
C SER A 76 -4.64 -1.53 -5.16
N ALA A 77 -3.87 -0.73 -4.43
CA ALA A 77 -3.41 0.58 -4.92
C ALA A 77 -2.50 0.46 -6.15
N VAL A 78 -1.57 -0.50 -6.13
CA VAL A 78 -0.69 -0.80 -7.27
C VAL A 78 -1.47 -1.31 -8.47
N GLN A 79 -2.43 -2.22 -8.26
CA GLN A 79 -3.28 -2.74 -9.32
C GLN A 79 -4.08 -1.61 -9.97
N ASN A 80 -4.70 -0.74 -9.16
CA ASN A 80 -5.46 0.41 -9.67
C ASN A 80 -4.58 1.36 -10.51
N TYR A 81 -3.32 1.58 -10.10
CA TYR A 81 -2.37 2.35 -10.90
C TYR A 81 -2.10 1.68 -12.26
N LYS A 82 -1.83 0.36 -12.27
CA LYS A 82 -1.56 -0.38 -13.52
C LYS A 82 -2.76 -0.35 -14.48
N GLU A 83 -3.97 -0.57 -13.97
CA GLU A 83 -5.20 -0.50 -14.76
C GLU A 83 -5.40 0.89 -15.39
N LYS A 84 -5.19 1.96 -14.61
CA LYS A 84 -5.27 3.33 -15.13
C LYS A 84 -4.21 3.65 -16.17
N LYS A 85 -2.98 3.13 -16.01
CA LYS A 85 -1.91 3.32 -16.98
C LYS A 85 -2.23 2.64 -18.32
N VAL A 86 -2.75 1.40 -18.28
CA VAL A 86 -3.20 0.69 -19.49
C VAL A 86 -4.32 1.46 -20.21
N ILE A 87 -5.29 2.02 -19.48
CA ILE A 87 -6.37 2.82 -20.07
C ILE A 87 -5.81 4.11 -20.70
N ALA A 88 -4.87 4.78 -20.04
CA ALA A 88 -4.23 5.99 -20.56
C ALA A 88 -3.44 5.69 -21.85
N ASP A 89 -2.65 4.61 -21.85
CA ASP A 89 -1.86 4.20 -23.01
C ASP A 89 -2.77 3.82 -24.20
N ALA A 90 -3.92 3.18 -23.95
CA ALA A 90 -4.91 2.84 -24.96
C ALA A 90 -5.72 4.03 -25.49
N ALA A 91 -5.81 5.14 -24.76
CA ALA A 91 -6.53 6.34 -25.16
C ALA A 91 -5.68 7.33 -25.98
N VAL A 92 -4.35 7.16 -25.98
CA VAL A 92 -3.39 7.98 -26.73
C VAL A 92 -2.92 7.27 -28.02
N ALA A 93 -3.30 6.00 -28.21
CA ALA A 93 -3.11 5.22 -29.43
C ALA A 93 -4.29 5.38 -30.40
#